data_AF-A0A8J7DM87-F1
#
_entry.id   AF-A0A8J7DM87-F1
#
_cell.length_a   1.000
_cell.length_b   1.000
_cell.length_c   1.000
_cell.angle_alpha   90.00
_cell.angle_beta   90.00
_cell.angle_gamma   90.00
#
_symmetry.space_group_name_H-M   'P 1'
#
loop_
_entity.id
_entity.type
_entity.pdbx_description
1 polymer ?
#
loop_
_entity_poly.entity_id
_entity_poly.type
_entity_poly.pdbx_seq_one_letter_code
_entity_poly.pdbx_strand_id
1 'polypeptide(L)'
;MLAQVAIASPAVTALRSLMRVIGQSASLTNVQIRNKAAELAWSFRSLFNQPEVTTLLRGMNRQEPYWRRVLEYCLDGGLQSVLDEYMHILLESSGLLKASAEEIAAQLTDTISEALSLRTSVMSVDEVRLHPNQIELASEGCYKMRGHFALRFGDNPSDSDRVLNRSEHVRDAFNSPFRPFVLATTSISTSTPTAMRSSTGTCPPTRSI
;
A
#
# COMPACT_ATOMS: atom_id res chain seq x y z
N MET A 1 -9.02 -30.91 1.54
CA MET A 1 -8.17 -30.08 2.43
C MET A 1 -6.68 -30.17 2.07
N LEU A 2 -6.03 -31.35 2.10
CA LEU A 2 -4.61 -31.46 1.76
C LEU A 2 -4.29 -30.97 0.33
N ALA A 3 -5.10 -31.35 -0.66
CA ALA A 3 -4.95 -30.90 -2.04
C ALA A 3 -5.07 -29.36 -2.19
N GLN A 4 -5.99 -28.73 -1.47
CA GLN A 4 -6.17 -27.27 -1.51
C GLN A 4 -4.94 -26.55 -0.93
N VAL A 5 -4.43 -27.01 0.22
CA VAL A 5 -3.19 -26.46 0.80
C VAL A 5 -2.03 -26.67 -0.16
N ALA A 6 -1.91 -27.87 -0.74
CA ALA A 6 -0.85 -28.19 -1.68
C ALA A 6 -0.89 -27.34 -2.94
N ILE A 7 -2.08 -26.92 -3.42
CA ILE A 7 -2.24 -26.15 -4.67
C ILE A 7 -2.21 -24.64 -4.44
N ALA A 8 -2.83 -24.14 -3.37
CA ALA A 8 -3.15 -22.71 -3.21
C ALA A 8 -2.55 -22.04 -1.96
N SER A 9 -1.80 -22.77 -1.12
CA SER A 9 -1.11 -22.14 0.00
C SER A 9 -0.10 -21.09 -0.51
N PRO A 10 -0.08 -19.85 0.04
CA PRO A 10 0.87 -18.82 -0.36
C PRO A 10 2.32 -19.28 -0.34
N ALA A 11 2.71 -20.14 0.62
CA ALA A 11 4.07 -20.69 0.69
C ALA A 11 4.39 -21.64 -0.46
N VAL A 12 3.41 -22.47 -0.84
CA VAL A 12 3.62 -23.47 -1.90
C VAL A 12 3.58 -22.80 -3.27
N THR A 13 2.67 -21.82 -3.47
CA THR A 13 2.62 -21.03 -4.69
C THR A 13 3.90 -20.19 -4.85
N ALA A 14 4.34 -19.50 -3.79
CA ALA A 14 5.60 -18.76 -3.77
C ALA A 14 6.81 -19.64 -4.11
N LEU A 15 6.91 -20.82 -3.48
CA LEU A 15 8.00 -21.75 -3.77
C LEU A 15 8.00 -22.19 -5.24
N ARG A 16 6.82 -22.53 -5.79
CA ARG A 16 6.69 -22.92 -7.21
C ARG A 16 7.05 -21.77 -8.15
N SER A 17 6.64 -20.55 -7.84
CA SER A 17 6.96 -19.37 -8.66
C SER A 17 8.45 -19.03 -8.61
N LEU A 18 9.07 -19.04 -7.42
CA LEU A 18 10.52 -18.85 -7.25
C LEU A 18 11.31 -19.88 -8.07
N MET A 19 10.91 -21.15 -8.03
CA MET A 19 11.57 -22.20 -8.82
C MET A 19 11.47 -21.98 -10.33
N ARG A 20 10.37 -21.40 -10.83
CA ARG A 20 10.21 -21.12 -12.26
C ARG A 20 11.18 -20.04 -12.72
N VAL A 21 11.40 -19.01 -11.91
CA VAL A 21 12.26 -17.87 -12.28
C VAL A 21 13.75 -18.14 -12.03
N ILE A 22 14.09 -18.94 -11.02
CA ILE A 22 15.47 -19.34 -10.70
C ILE A 22 15.98 -20.47 -11.61
N GLY A 23 15.06 -21.22 -12.24
CA GLY A 23 15.38 -22.35 -13.12
C GLY A 23 15.69 -23.66 -12.39
N GLN A 24 15.83 -24.74 -13.16
CA GLN A 24 16.00 -26.12 -12.66
C GLN A 24 17.30 -26.35 -11.86
N SER A 25 18.23 -25.40 -11.83
CA SER A 25 19.45 -25.47 -11.01
C SER A 25 19.16 -25.34 -9.52
N ALA A 26 17.97 -24.87 -9.12
CA ALA A 26 17.52 -24.86 -7.74
C ALA A 26 16.81 -26.17 -7.37
N SER A 27 17.42 -26.94 -6.48
CA SER A 27 16.76 -28.10 -5.89
C SER A 27 15.58 -27.67 -5.00
N LEU A 28 14.44 -28.38 -5.09
CA LEU A 28 13.33 -28.32 -4.11
C LEU A 28 13.81 -28.50 -2.64
N THR A 29 14.99 -29.07 -2.45
CA THR A 29 15.60 -29.29 -1.15
C THR A 29 16.43 -28.11 -0.63
N ASN A 30 16.65 -27.06 -1.45
CA ASN A 30 17.40 -25.89 -1.02
C ASN A 30 16.65 -25.18 0.12
N VAL A 31 17.25 -25.22 1.32
CA VAL A 31 16.67 -24.68 2.54
C VAL A 31 16.46 -23.17 2.45
N GLN A 32 17.39 -22.45 1.81
CA GLN A 32 17.32 -20.99 1.71
C GLN A 32 16.13 -20.53 0.86
N ILE A 33 15.91 -21.20 -0.29
CA ILE A 33 14.78 -20.90 -1.17
C ILE A 33 13.44 -21.22 -0.47
N ARG A 34 13.37 -22.34 0.26
CA ARG A 34 12.17 -22.68 1.05
C ARG A 34 11.91 -21.68 2.17
N ASN A 35 12.96 -21.19 2.83
CA ASN A 35 12.83 -20.15 3.85
C ASN A 35 12.29 -18.85 3.23
N LYS A 36 12.78 -18.45 2.06
CA LYS A 36 12.27 -17.28 1.33
C LYS A 36 10.81 -17.43 0.89
N ALA A 37 10.41 -18.60 0.42
CA ALA A 37 9.00 -18.89 0.15
C ALA A 37 8.11 -18.81 1.42
N ALA A 38 8.61 -19.28 2.57
CA ALA A 38 7.91 -19.19 3.84
C ALA A 38 7.83 -17.75 4.37
N GLU A 39 8.90 -16.98 4.20
CA GLU A 39 8.94 -15.54 4.51
C GLU A 39 7.92 -14.77 3.68
N LEU A 40 7.87 -15.00 2.36
CA LEU A 40 6.88 -14.38 1.49
C LEU A 40 5.44 -14.75 1.91
N ALA A 41 5.20 -16.02 2.25
CA ALA A 41 3.90 -16.45 2.79
C ALA A 41 3.53 -15.76 4.10
N TRP A 42 4.51 -15.46 4.95
CA TRP A 42 4.30 -14.67 6.15
C TRP A 42 3.93 -13.23 5.83
N SER A 43 4.56 -12.64 4.81
CA SER A 43 4.21 -11.30 4.31
C SER A 43 2.76 -11.24 3.79
N PHE A 44 2.27 -12.28 3.12
CA PHE A 44 0.85 -12.38 2.74
C PHE A 44 -0.12 -12.31 3.92
N ARG A 45 0.31 -12.74 5.12
CA ARG A 45 -0.51 -12.62 6.32
C ARG A 45 -0.82 -11.16 6.65
N SER A 46 0.08 -10.23 6.32
CA SER A 46 -0.17 -8.79 6.52
C SER A 46 -1.31 -8.29 5.64
N LEU A 47 -1.39 -8.74 4.38
CA LEU A 47 -2.48 -8.45 3.45
C LEU A 47 -3.79 -9.08 3.92
N PHE A 48 -3.79 -10.39 4.21
CA PHE A 48 -5.02 -11.10 4.61
C PHE A 48 -5.53 -10.68 5.99
N ASN A 49 -4.70 -10.13 6.86
CA ASN A 49 -5.14 -9.60 8.15
C ASN A 49 -5.59 -8.14 8.09
N GLN A 50 -5.59 -7.50 6.92
CA GLN A 50 -6.19 -6.17 6.77
C GLN A 50 -7.70 -6.25 7.08
N PRO A 51 -8.27 -5.30 7.84
CA PRO A 51 -9.69 -5.31 8.19
C PRO A 51 -10.60 -5.37 6.96
N GLU A 52 -10.22 -4.70 5.87
CA GLU A 52 -10.97 -4.65 4.62
C GLU A 52 -10.99 -6.02 3.94
N VAL A 53 -9.83 -6.66 3.84
CA VAL A 53 -9.68 -8.00 3.25
C VAL A 53 -10.42 -9.03 4.11
N THR A 54 -10.27 -8.96 5.43
CA THR A 54 -10.97 -9.85 6.37
C THR A 54 -12.49 -9.70 6.23
N THR A 55 -12.99 -8.47 6.12
CA THR A 55 -14.41 -8.19 5.94
C THR A 55 -14.92 -8.69 4.60
N LEU A 56 -14.16 -8.49 3.52
CA LEU A 56 -14.47 -8.99 2.18
C LEU A 56 -14.59 -10.52 2.17
N LEU A 57 -13.55 -11.23 2.63
CA LEU A 57 -13.52 -12.69 2.59
C LEU A 57 -14.59 -13.32 3.50
N ARG A 58 -14.84 -12.73 4.68
CA ARG A 58 -15.95 -13.16 5.54
C ARG A 58 -17.31 -12.78 4.96
N GLY A 59 -17.39 -11.73 4.14
CA GLY A 59 -18.61 -11.34 3.43
C GLY A 59 -19.04 -12.38 2.39
N MET A 60 -18.06 -13.03 1.74
CA MET A 60 -18.32 -14.07 0.73
C MET A 60 -18.89 -15.35 1.34
N ASN A 61 -18.33 -15.82 2.46
CA ASN A 61 -18.84 -16.98 3.19
C ASN A 61 -18.39 -16.95 4.67
N ARG A 62 -19.32 -17.12 5.60
CA ARG A 62 -19.09 -17.05 7.05
C ARG A 62 -19.01 -18.40 7.75
N GLN A 63 -19.36 -19.49 7.07
CA GLN A 63 -19.55 -20.80 7.69
C GLN A 63 -18.22 -21.51 8.01
N GLU A 64 -17.16 -21.19 7.29
CA GLU A 64 -15.88 -21.87 7.44
C GLU A 64 -14.84 -21.07 8.22
N PRO A 65 -13.84 -21.75 8.81
CA PRO A 65 -12.70 -21.08 9.42
C PRO A 65 -11.99 -20.12 8.44
N TYR A 66 -11.58 -18.96 8.94
CA TYR A 66 -11.00 -17.89 8.13
C TYR A 66 -9.80 -18.33 7.28
N TRP A 67 -8.92 -19.16 7.82
CA TRP A 67 -7.74 -19.67 7.10
C TRP A 67 -8.13 -20.48 5.85
N ARG A 68 -9.28 -21.17 5.87
CA ARG A 68 -9.76 -21.95 4.73
C ARG A 68 -10.34 -21.05 3.65
N ARG A 69 -11.03 -19.98 4.07
CA ARG A 69 -11.50 -18.93 3.16
C ARG A 69 -10.35 -18.26 2.41
N VAL A 70 -9.23 -17.99 3.09
CA VAL A 70 -8.01 -17.46 2.45
C VAL A 70 -7.49 -18.44 1.40
N LEU A 71 -7.40 -19.73 1.71
CA LEU A 71 -6.92 -20.73 0.74
C LEU A 71 -7.82 -20.86 -0.48
N GLU A 72 -9.15 -20.85 -0.29
CA GLU A 72 -10.11 -20.89 -1.39
C GLU A 72 -10.03 -19.63 -2.24
N TYR A 73 -9.88 -18.45 -1.62
CA TYR A 73 -9.66 -17.22 -2.35
C TYR A 73 -8.37 -17.23 -3.17
N CYS A 74 -7.27 -17.75 -2.63
CA CYS A 74 -6.02 -17.90 -3.38
C CYS A 74 -6.16 -18.88 -4.55
N LEU A 75 -6.97 -19.94 -4.40
CA LEU A 75 -7.23 -20.91 -5.45
C LEU A 75 -8.08 -20.31 -6.57
N ASP A 76 -9.24 -19.73 -6.21
CA ASP A 76 -10.21 -19.18 -7.14
C ASP A 76 -9.67 -17.93 -7.85
N GLY A 77 -8.89 -17.11 -7.13
CA GLY A 77 -8.23 -15.92 -7.65
C GLY A 77 -6.92 -16.18 -8.41
N GLY A 78 -6.48 -17.44 -8.53
CA GLY A 78 -5.30 -17.80 -9.32
C GLY A 78 -3.99 -17.24 -8.77
N LEU A 79 -3.75 -17.31 -7.45
CA LEU A 79 -2.55 -16.76 -6.82
C LEU A 79 -1.24 -17.30 -7.43
N GLN A 80 -1.23 -18.56 -7.89
CA GLN A 80 -0.08 -19.13 -8.59
C GLN A 80 0.28 -18.32 -9.84
N SER A 81 -0.72 -18.01 -10.68
CA SER A 81 -0.50 -17.27 -11.93
C SER A 81 -0.06 -15.84 -11.66
N VAL A 82 -0.64 -15.20 -10.64
CA VAL A 82 -0.23 -13.85 -10.20
C VAL A 82 1.24 -13.82 -9.78
N LEU A 83 1.67 -14.80 -8.97
CA LEU A 83 3.05 -14.86 -8.49
C LEU A 83 4.03 -15.24 -9.61
N ASP A 84 3.66 -16.18 -10.49
CA ASP A 84 4.49 -16.58 -11.63
C ASP A 84 4.78 -15.37 -12.53
N GLU A 85 3.75 -14.61 -12.89
CA GLU A 85 3.88 -13.44 -13.76
C GLU A 85 4.62 -12.29 -13.07
N TYR A 86 4.25 -11.97 -11.82
CA TYR A 86 4.85 -10.85 -11.12
C TYR A 86 6.34 -11.06 -10.84
N MET A 87 6.73 -12.27 -10.42
CA MET A 87 8.15 -12.60 -10.24
C MET A 87 8.92 -12.57 -11.56
N HIS A 88 8.30 -12.96 -12.68
CA HIS A 88 8.92 -12.87 -14.00
C HIS A 88 9.20 -11.41 -14.39
N ILE A 89 8.20 -10.54 -14.27
CA ILE A 89 8.34 -9.09 -14.54
C ILE A 89 9.39 -8.45 -13.61
N LEU A 90 9.35 -8.78 -12.32
CA LEU A 90 10.33 -8.28 -11.37
C LEU A 90 11.75 -8.74 -11.73
N LEU A 91 11.94 -10.01 -12.11
CA LEU A 91 13.25 -10.52 -12.51
C LEU A 91 13.81 -9.76 -13.72
N GLU A 92 12.99 -9.55 -14.74
CA GLU A 92 13.37 -8.83 -15.97
C GLU A 92 13.74 -7.36 -15.68
N SER A 93 12.94 -6.68 -14.85
CA SER A 93 13.18 -5.28 -14.47
C SER A 93 14.32 -5.08 -13.47
N SER A 94 14.69 -6.10 -12.67
CA SER A 94 15.71 -5.98 -11.60
C SER A 94 17.15 -6.18 -12.08
N GLY A 95 17.37 -6.53 -13.35
CA GLY A 95 18.72 -6.76 -13.88
C GLY A 95 19.46 -7.96 -13.28
N LEU A 96 18.76 -8.84 -12.56
CA LEU A 96 19.33 -9.98 -11.82
C LEU A 96 19.68 -11.20 -12.69
N LEU A 97 19.75 -11.05 -14.02
CA LEU A 97 19.93 -12.15 -14.97
C LEU A 97 21.24 -12.95 -14.76
N LYS A 98 22.21 -12.41 -14.03
CA LYS A 98 23.50 -13.06 -13.72
C LYS A 98 23.69 -13.37 -12.23
N ALA A 99 22.70 -13.09 -11.39
CA ALA A 99 22.77 -13.33 -9.96
C ALA A 99 22.59 -14.82 -9.63
N SER A 100 23.01 -15.22 -8.43
CA SER A 100 22.78 -16.57 -7.92
C SER A 100 21.28 -16.82 -7.63
N ALA A 101 20.91 -18.09 -7.55
CA ALA A 101 19.56 -18.53 -7.20
C ALA A 101 19.08 -17.93 -5.86
N GLU A 102 19.97 -17.92 -4.87
CA GLU A 102 19.71 -17.40 -3.54
C GLU A 102 19.52 -15.88 -3.54
N GLU A 103 20.33 -15.14 -4.30
CA GLU A 103 20.21 -13.68 -4.44
C GLU A 103 18.91 -13.29 -5.14
N ILE A 104 18.55 -13.99 -6.22
CA ILE A 104 17.26 -13.79 -6.91
C ILE A 104 16.10 -14.04 -5.94
N ALA A 105 16.13 -15.16 -5.21
CA ALA A 105 15.08 -15.49 -4.25
C ALA A 105 14.95 -14.45 -3.15
N ALA A 106 16.08 -13.96 -2.62
CA ALA A 106 16.10 -12.92 -1.59
C ALA A 106 15.50 -11.61 -2.10
N GLN A 107 16.03 -11.09 -3.21
CA GLN A 107 15.60 -9.79 -3.74
C GLN A 107 14.11 -9.80 -4.12
N LEU A 108 13.64 -10.84 -4.82
CA LEU A 108 12.22 -10.95 -5.18
C LEU A 108 11.33 -11.05 -3.93
N THR A 109 11.74 -11.82 -2.93
CA THR A 109 10.97 -11.95 -1.68
C THR A 109 10.88 -10.61 -0.95
N ASP A 110 11.98 -9.88 -0.88
CA ASP A 110 12.07 -8.60 -0.18
C ASP A 110 11.19 -7.55 -0.89
N THR A 111 11.33 -7.40 -2.22
CA THR A 111 10.50 -6.49 -3.02
C THR A 111 9.00 -6.80 -2.94
N ILE A 112 8.60 -8.07 -3.03
CA ILE A 112 7.18 -8.44 -2.92
C ILE A 112 6.68 -8.22 -1.49
N SER A 113 7.50 -8.53 -0.49
CA SER A 113 7.13 -8.33 0.92
C SER A 113 6.92 -6.86 1.24
N GLU A 114 7.76 -5.97 0.71
CA GLU A 114 7.60 -4.53 0.82
C GLU A 114 6.27 -4.07 0.22
N ALA A 115 5.95 -4.50 -1.00
CA ALA A 115 4.68 -4.20 -1.66
C ALA A 115 3.46 -4.66 -0.85
N LEU A 116 3.50 -5.87 -0.28
CA LEU A 116 2.44 -6.42 0.58
C LEU A 116 2.30 -5.67 1.92
N SER A 117 3.39 -5.06 2.41
CA SER A 117 3.45 -4.44 3.73
C SER A 117 2.95 -2.99 3.78
N LEU A 118 2.55 -2.42 2.64
CA LEU A 118 2.17 -1.02 2.54
C LEU A 118 1.06 -0.66 3.54
N ARG A 119 1.41 0.18 4.52
CA ARG A 119 0.50 0.61 5.57
C ARG A 119 -0.35 1.80 5.12
N THR A 120 -1.59 1.80 5.60
CA THR A 120 -2.55 2.91 5.51
C THR A 120 -1.90 4.24 5.89
N SER A 121 -2.10 5.29 5.09
CA SER A 121 -1.69 6.64 5.49
C SER A 121 -2.59 7.16 6.59
N VAL A 122 -2.07 7.97 7.50
CA VAL A 122 -2.90 8.80 8.38
C VAL A 122 -2.94 10.20 7.78
N MET A 123 -4.14 10.71 7.56
CA MET A 123 -4.39 12.05 7.02
C MET A 123 -5.00 12.91 8.12
N SER A 124 -4.55 14.16 8.21
CA SER A 124 -5.24 15.18 9.01
C SER A 124 -6.39 15.73 8.19
N VAL A 125 -7.56 15.82 8.81
CA VAL A 125 -8.75 16.42 8.23
C VAL A 125 -9.02 17.71 8.99
N ASP A 126 -9.08 18.82 8.27
CA ASP A 126 -9.39 20.13 8.83
C ASP A 126 -10.88 20.22 9.14
N GLU A 127 -11.21 20.74 10.31
CA GLU A 127 -12.60 21.02 10.69
C GLU A 127 -13.02 22.36 10.10
N VAL A 128 -14.03 22.35 9.23
CA VAL A 128 -14.62 23.56 8.67
C VAL A 128 -15.75 24.01 9.59
N ARG A 129 -15.57 25.15 10.26
CA ARG A 129 -16.62 25.79 11.07
C ARG A 129 -17.26 26.94 10.29
N LEU A 130 -18.58 26.87 10.14
CA LEU A 130 -19.36 27.89 9.45
C LEU A 130 -19.96 28.87 10.47
N HIS A 131 -19.56 30.13 10.38
CA HIS A 131 -20.17 31.25 11.10
C HIS A 131 -21.02 32.09 10.12
N PRO A 132 -22.01 32.86 10.60
CA PRO A 132 -22.94 33.60 9.73
C PRO A 132 -22.29 34.47 8.65
N ASN A 133 -21.10 35.03 8.92
CA ASN A 133 -20.35 35.89 8.00
C ASN A 133 -18.89 35.43 7.75
N GLN A 134 -18.50 34.25 8.21
CA GLN A 134 -17.11 33.80 8.13
C GLN A 134 -17.01 32.27 8.06
N ILE A 135 -16.08 31.78 7.24
CA ILE A 135 -15.66 30.39 7.25
C ILE A 135 -14.35 30.32 8.02
N GLU A 136 -14.30 29.49 9.06
CA GLU A 136 -13.10 29.27 9.87
C GLU A 136 -12.61 27.83 9.66
N LEU A 137 -11.34 27.69 9.28
CA LEU A 137 -10.64 26.41 9.33
C LEU A 137 -10.04 26.29 10.73
N ALA A 138 -10.61 25.42 11.56
CA ALA A 138 -10.12 25.25 12.92
C ALA A 138 -8.84 24.40 12.91
N SER A 139 -7.69 25.06 13.03
CA SER A 139 -6.39 24.39 13.21
C SER A 139 -6.30 23.66 14.56
N GLU A 140 -7.03 24.16 15.57
CA GLU A 140 -7.16 23.55 16.90
C GLU A 140 -8.32 22.54 16.91
N GLY A 141 -8.16 21.46 16.14
CA GLY A 141 -9.21 20.45 15.97
C GLY A 141 -8.98 19.39 14.89
N CYS A 142 -7.84 19.37 14.21
CA CYS A 142 -7.60 18.42 13.11
C CYS A 142 -7.79 16.96 13.55
N TYR A 143 -8.76 16.28 12.94
CA TYR A 143 -9.01 14.85 13.17
C TYR A 143 -8.04 14.02 12.33
N LYS A 144 -7.49 12.96 12.92
CA LYS A 144 -6.67 12.00 12.19
C LYS A 144 -7.55 10.88 11.67
N MET A 145 -7.61 10.74 10.35
CA MET A 145 -8.30 9.64 9.68
C MET A 145 -7.30 8.74 8.97
N ARG A 146 -7.58 7.43 8.91
CA ARG A 146 -6.75 6.49 8.13
C ARG A 146 -7.25 6.43 6.69
N GLY A 147 -6.37 6.71 5.74
CA GLY A 147 -6.57 6.49 4.31
C GLY A 147 -6.29 5.03 3.97
N HIS A 148 -7.35 4.24 3.83
CA HIS A 148 -7.25 2.81 3.51
C HIS A 148 -7.18 2.54 2.00
N PHE A 149 -7.89 3.34 1.18
CA PHE A 149 -7.96 3.18 -0.28
C PHE A 149 -7.36 4.35 -1.07
N ALA A 150 -7.34 5.55 -0.50
CA ALA A 150 -6.73 6.72 -1.11
C ALA A 150 -5.44 7.03 -0.35
N LEU A 151 -4.29 6.86 -1.01
CA LEU A 151 -3.00 7.19 -0.43
C LEU A 151 -2.53 8.52 -1.00
N ARG A 152 -2.23 9.46 -0.11
CA ARG A 152 -1.61 10.73 -0.49
C ARG A 152 -0.20 10.46 -0.99
N PHE A 153 0.07 10.82 -2.25
CA PHE A 153 1.38 10.68 -2.87
C PHE A 153 2.30 11.87 -2.56
N GLY A 154 1.73 13.03 -2.18
CA GLY A 154 2.48 14.26 -1.90
C GLY A 154 2.99 14.40 -0.47
N ASP A 155 4.13 15.07 -0.33
CA ASP A 155 4.92 15.21 0.90
C ASP A 155 4.18 15.92 2.05
N ASN A 156 4.50 15.51 3.28
CA ASN A 156 4.37 16.36 4.47
C ASN A 156 5.78 16.93 4.75
N PRO A 157 5.93 18.24 5.00
CA PRO A 157 7.23 18.92 5.08
C PRO A 157 8.06 18.59 6.35
N SER A 158 7.79 17.48 7.02
CA SER A 158 8.55 17.04 8.19
C SER A 158 9.26 15.73 7.88
N ASP A 159 10.60 15.78 7.89
CA ASP A 159 11.57 14.69 7.66
C ASP A 159 11.73 14.19 6.21
N SER A 160 12.57 14.88 5.44
CA SER A 160 12.84 14.62 4.01
C SER A 160 13.20 13.16 3.68
N ASP A 161 13.99 12.48 4.51
CA ASP A 161 14.44 11.11 4.23
C ASP A 161 13.36 10.04 4.49
N ARG A 162 12.47 10.26 5.47
CA ARG A 162 11.30 9.38 5.69
C ARG A 162 10.23 9.56 4.63
N VAL A 163 10.18 10.73 4.02
CA VAL A 163 9.20 11.10 3.00
C VAL A 163 9.54 10.48 1.65
N LEU A 164 10.82 10.52 1.22
CA LEU A 164 11.28 9.88 -0.03
C LEU A 164 11.06 8.36 -0.02
N ASN A 165 11.47 7.68 1.05
CA ASN A 165 11.26 6.23 1.16
C ASN A 165 9.77 5.83 1.14
N ARG A 166 8.87 6.72 1.59
CA ARG A 166 7.43 6.44 1.57
C ARG A 166 6.83 6.56 0.17
N SER A 167 7.23 7.56 -0.61
CA SER A 167 6.69 7.74 -1.96
C SER A 167 7.14 6.63 -2.91
N GLU A 168 8.38 6.15 -2.76
CA GLU A 168 8.90 4.97 -3.46
C GLU A 168 8.08 3.71 -3.11
N HIS A 169 7.93 3.37 -1.82
CA HIS A 169 7.12 2.23 -1.41
C HIS A 169 5.66 2.32 -1.90
N VAL A 170 5.07 3.53 -1.89
CA VAL A 170 3.71 3.75 -2.42
C VAL A 170 3.65 3.50 -3.91
N ARG A 171 4.66 3.91 -4.67
CA ARG A 171 4.77 3.67 -6.10
C ARG A 171 4.95 2.18 -6.40
N ASP A 172 5.80 1.48 -5.67
CA ASP A 172 6.07 0.06 -5.90
C ASP A 172 4.83 -0.79 -5.61
N ALA A 173 4.16 -0.51 -4.49
CA ALA A 173 2.91 -1.18 -4.15
C ALA A 173 1.78 -0.86 -5.17
N PHE A 174 1.72 0.35 -5.73
CA PHE A 174 0.75 0.71 -6.75
C PHE A 174 0.95 -0.06 -8.06
N ASN A 175 2.21 -0.35 -8.40
CA ASN A 175 2.57 -1.16 -9.57
C ASN A 175 2.60 -2.66 -9.28
N SER A 176 2.31 -3.07 -8.03
CA SER A 176 2.19 -4.47 -7.66
C SER A 176 0.78 -5.00 -7.98
N PRO A 177 0.62 -6.33 -8.19
CA PRO A 177 -0.70 -6.93 -8.37
C PRO A 177 -1.51 -7.00 -7.06
N PHE A 178 -0.96 -6.51 -5.95
CA PHE A 178 -1.56 -6.59 -4.64
C PHE A 178 -2.18 -5.26 -4.25
N ARG A 179 -3.41 -5.33 -3.72
CA ARG A 179 -4.14 -4.22 -3.07
C ARG A 179 -4.50 -3.06 -4.02
N PRO A 180 -5.77 -2.93 -4.45
CA PRO A 180 -6.18 -1.75 -5.22
C PRO A 180 -6.23 -0.52 -4.31
N PHE A 181 -5.47 0.51 -4.64
CA PHE A 181 -5.60 1.83 -4.05
C PHE A 181 -5.38 2.92 -5.11
N VAL A 182 -5.98 4.09 -4.88
CA VAL A 182 -5.84 5.24 -5.76
C VAL A 182 -4.82 6.19 -5.16
N LEU A 183 -3.93 6.71 -6.01
CA LEU A 183 -3.01 7.78 -5.64
C LEU A 183 -3.75 9.11 -5.65
N ALA A 184 -3.85 9.74 -4.48
CA ALA A 184 -4.39 11.08 -4.34
C ALA A 184 -3.25 12.09 -4.42
N THR A 185 -3.21 12.86 -5.51
CA THR A 185 -2.34 14.03 -5.65
C THR A 185 -3.18 15.28 -5.39
N THR A 186 -2.70 16.15 -4.51
CA THR A 186 -3.27 17.49 -4.35
C THR A 186 -2.34 18.46 -5.05
N SER A 187 -2.81 19.11 -6.12
CA SER A 187 -2.14 20.28 -6.68
C SER A 187 -2.14 21.39 -5.63
N ILE A 188 -0.99 21.64 -5.02
CA ILE A 188 -0.82 22.81 -4.16
C ILE A 188 -0.58 24.00 -5.12
N SER A 189 -1.54 24.91 -5.26
CA SER A 189 -1.17 26.27 -5.61
C SER A 189 -0.76 26.91 -4.29
N THR A 190 0.53 27.17 -4.10
CA THR A 190 0.96 28.12 -3.07
C THR A 190 0.47 29.50 -3.49
N SER A 191 -0.82 29.78 -3.34
CA SER A 191 -1.27 31.16 -3.24
C SER A 191 -0.83 31.62 -1.85
N THR A 192 0.31 32.28 -1.80
CA THR A 192 0.65 33.18 -0.70
C THR A 192 -0.62 33.97 -0.37
N PRO A 193 -1.09 34.00 0.88
CA PRO A 193 -2.24 34.81 1.21
C PRO A 193 -1.82 36.27 1.01
N THR A 194 -2.12 36.83 -0.17
CA THR A 194 -2.09 38.26 -0.36
C THR A 194 -3.12 38.80 0.60
N ALA A 195 -2.63 39.39 1.68
CA ALA A 195 -3.44 40.07 2.68
C ALA A 195 -4.51 40.89 1.96
N MET A 196 -5.76 40.47 2.10
CA MET A 196 -6.91 41.26 1.69
C MET A 196 -6.94 42.45 2.65
N ARG A 197 -6.17 43.51 2.33
CA ARG A 197 -6.20 44.79 3.03
C ARG A 197 -7.62 45.33 2.86
N SER A 198 -8.42 45.19 3.92
CA SER A 198 -9.61 46.01 4.11
C SER A 198 -9.17 47.47 4.14
N SER A 199 -9.43 48.20 3.06
CA SER A 199 -9.32 49.66 3.06
C SER A 199 -10.35 50.19 4.05
N THR A 200 -9.87 50.63 5.21
CA THR A 200 -10.61 51.47 6.14
C THR A 200 -11.01 52.75 5.40
N GLY A 201 -12.28 52.85 5.00
CA GLY A 201 -12.89 54.10 4.56
C GLY A 201 -13.07 55.01 5.77
N THR A 202 -12.29 56.08 5.80
CA THR A 202 -12.36 57.16 6.78
C THR A 202 -13.69 57.90 6.64
N CYS A 203 -14.44 58.00 7.73
CA CYS A 203 -15.66 58.79 7.86
C CYS A 203 -15.31 60.31 7.85
N PRO A 204 -16.03 61.18 7.12
CA PRO A 204 -15.76 62.63 7.15
C PRO A 204 -16.43 63.30 8.36
N PRO A 205 -15.87 64.42 8.89
CA PRO A 205 -16.39 65.07 10.08
C PRO A 205 -17.65 65.91 9.78
N THR A 206 -18.66 65.75 10.63
CA THR A 206 -19.85 66.61 10.74
C THR A 206 -19.46 68.05 11.07
N ARG A 207 -19.85 69.00 10.22
CA ARG A 207 -19.87 70.43 10.55
C ARG A 207 -21.16 70.76 11.32
N SER A 208 -20.97 71.42 12.45
CA SER A 208 -22.00 72.09 13.24
C SER A 208 -22.58 73.31 12.53
N ILE A 209 -23.91 73.39 12.51
CA ILE A 209 -24.70 74.62 12.74
C ILE A 209 -25.78 74.22 13.75
#